data_AF-A0A4P5YTN4-F1
#
_entry.id   AF-A0A4P5YTN4-F1
#
_cell.length_a   1.000
_cell.length_b   1.000
_cell.length_c   1.000
_cell.angle_alpha   90.00
_cell.angle_beta   90.00
_cell.angle_gamma   90.00
#
_symmetry.space_group_name_H-M   'P 1'
#
loop_
_entity.id
_entity.type
_entity.pdbx_description
1 polymer ?
#
loop_
_entity_poly.entity_id
_entity_poly.type
_entity_poly.pdbx_seq_one_letter_code
_entity_poly.pdbx_strand_id
1 'polypeptide(L)'
;MTLPKGFGSSGAGGASSSDVERMIGRRVENMTGMITLSYIAAWLATFGGTWAGYTYYPWAYPTNSGHYAFIVLTVIEAIGYLFCVKVMEEGSKKNSNGIIAAVIGATAVGTVILSLYVGF
;
A
#
# COMPACT_ATOMS: atom_id res chain seq x y z
N MET A 1 -51.37 -28.16 -20.64
CA MET A 1 -50.93 -26.98 -19.88
C MET A 1 -49.46 -27.17 -19.55
N THR A 2 -48.58 -26.38 -20.17
CA THR A 2 -47.13 -26.42 -19.97
C THR A 2 -46.75 -25.64 -18.71
N LEU A 3 -45.81 -26.15 -17.91
CA LEU A 3 -45.38 -25.52 -16.66
C LEU A 3 -44.92 -24.06 -16.86
N PRO A 4 -45.09 -23.19 -15.84
CA PRO A 4 -44.56 -21.83 -15.86
C PRO A 4 -43.07 -21.82 -16.19
N LYS A 5 -42.68 -20.88 -17.05
CA LYS A 5 -41.31 -20.69 -17.54
C LYS A 5 -40.37 -20.53 -16.33
N GLY A 6 -39.56 -21.56 -16.05
CA GLY A 6 -38.63 -21.61 -14.90
C GLY A 6 -38.65 -22.90 -14.07
N PHE A 7 -39.67 -23.76 -14.22
CA PHE A 7 -39.79 -25.03 -13.46
C PHE A 7 -39.25 -26.27 -14.19
N GLY A 8 -38.63 -26.10 -15.36
CA GLY A 8 -37.99 -27.19 -16.09
C GLY A 8 -36.60 -27.49 -15.55
N SER A 9 -36.22 -28.77 -15.56
CA SER A 9 -34.89 -29.33 -15.20
C SER A 9 -33.70 -28.75 -16.00
N SER A 10 -33.89 -27.65 -16.74
CA SER A 10 -32.84 -26.79 -17.29
C SER A 10 -32.38 -25.71 -16.28
N GLY A 11 -32.49 -25.99 -14.98
CA GLY A 11 -32.09 -25.11 -13.86
C GLY A 11 -30.58 -24.87 -13.73
N ALA A 12 -29.84 -24.88 -14.85
CA ALA A 12 -28.44 -24.50 -14.93
C ALA A 12 -28.26 -22.98 -15.11
N GLY A 13 -29.13 -22.20 -14.47
CA GLY A 13 -29.10 -20.74 -14.44
C GLY A 13 -28.89 -20.23 -13.03
N GLY A 14 -28.13 -20.95 -12.21
CA GLY A 14 -27.57 -20.36 -10.99
C GLY A 14 -26.74 -19.17 -11.43
N ALA A 15 -27.01 -18.00 -10.84
CA ALA A 15 -26.30 -16.75 -11.15
C ALA A 15 -24.82 -17.07 -11.36
N SER A 16 -24.34 -16.86 -12.59
CA SER A 16 -22.93 -17.08 -12.91
C SER A 16 -22.11 -16.22 -11.95
N SER A 17 -20.88 -16.60 -11.62
CA SER A 17 -19.99 -15.72 -10.84
C SER A 17 -19.93 -14.31 -11.44
N SER A 18 -20.12 -14.16 -12.75
CA SER A 18 -20.27 -12.88 -13.44
C SER A 18 -21.52 -12.07 -13.08
N ASP A 19 -22.66 -12.74 -12.81
CA ASP A 19 -23.90 -12.08 -12.40
C ASP A 19 -23.81 -11.61 -10.95
N VAL A 20 -23.19 -12.44 -10.10
CA VAL A 20 -22.87 -12.10 -8.71
C VAL A 20 -21.89 -10.92 -8.63
N GLU A 21 -20.85 -10.90 -9.46
CA GLU A 21 -19.89 -9.79 -9.56
C GLU A 21 -20.53 -8.49 -10.07
N ARG A 22 -21.56 -8.56 -10.93
CA ARG A 22 -22.34 -7.40 -11.38
C ARG A 22 -23.28 -6.87 -10.29
N MET A 23 -23.79 -7.73 -9.40
CA MET A 23 -24.75 -7.37 -8.37
C MET A 23 -24.11 -6.87 -7.07
N ILE A 24 -22.94 -7.41 -6.70
CA ILE A 24 -22.25 -7.07 -5.43
C ILE A 24 -21.13 -6.03 -5.65
N GLY A 25 -20.77 -5.77 -6.92
CA GLY A 25 -19.59 -5.01 -7.29
C GLY A 25 -18.36 -5.92 -7.31
N ARG A 26 -17.52 -5.75 -8.33
CA ARG A 26 -16.29 -6.54 -8.51
C ARG A 26 -15.42 -6.35 -7.27
N ARG A 27 -15.05 -7.44 -6.59
CA ARG A 27 -14.10 -7.39 -5.47
C ARG A 27 -12.88 -6.60 -5.93
N VAL A 28 -12.47 -5.62 -5.12
CA VAL A 28 -11.24 -4.85 -5.33
C VAL A 28 -10.12 -5.82 -5.70
N GLU A 29 -9.55 -5.62 -6.89
CA GLU A 29 -8.45 -6.42 -7.40
C GLU A 29 -7.26 -6.36 -6.44
N ASN A 30 -6.29 -7.26 -6.55
CA ASN A 30 -5.16 -7.27 -5.64
C ASN A 30 -4.29 -6.00 -5.78
N MET A 31 -4.61 -4.96 -5.03
CA MET A 31 -3.91 -3.68 -5.03
C MET A 31 -2.73 -3.64 -4.05
N THR A 32 -2.51 -4.69 -3.24
CA THR A 32 -1.38 -4.75 -2.28
C THR A 32 -0.06 -4.45 -2.97
N GLY A 33 0.18 -5.04 -4.16
CA GLY A 33 1.43 -4.80 -4.90
C GLY A 33 1.60 -3.36 -5.33
N MET A 34 0.55 -2.75 -5.89
CA MET A 34 0.58 -1.33 -6.30
C MET A 34 0.76 -0.41 -5.10
N ILE A 35 0.06 -0.65 -4.00
CA ILE A 35 0.17 0.14 -2.77
C ILE A 35 1.58 0.02 -2.17
N THR A 36 2.16 -1.19 -2.15
CA THR A 36 3.54 -1.41 -1.70
C THR A 36 4.54 -0.66 -2.58
N LEU A 37 4.40 -0.72 -3.91
CA LEU A 37 5.28 0.01 -4.83
C LEU A 37 5.16 1.52 -4.65
N SER A 38 3.94 2.04 -4.50
CA SER A 38 3.69 3.45 -4.22
C SER A 38 4.31 3.90 -2.90
N TYR A 39 4.24 3.06 -1.86
CA TYR A 39 4.90 3.35 -0.58
C TYR A 39 6.42 3.43 -0.71
N ILE A 40 7.05 2.46 -1.41
CA ILE A 40 8.51 2.48 -1.63
C ILE A 40 8.91 3.72 -2.44
N ALA A 41 8.15 4.07 -3.47
CA ALA A 41 8.39 5.26 -4.28
C ALA A 41 8.25 6.55 -3.45
N ALA A 42 7.24 6.64 -2.58
CA ALA A 42 7.06 7.76 -1.66
C ALA A 42 8.25 7.89 -0.69
N TRP A 43 8.67 6.79 -0.08
CA TRP A 43 9.81 6.77 0.84
C TRP A 43 11.11 7.22 0.15
N LEU A 44 11.37 6.76 -1.08
CA LEU A 44 12.52 7.20 -1.87
C LEU A 44 12.42 8.70 -2.24
N ALA A 45 11.23 9.20 -2.56
CA ALA A 45 11.00 10.61 -2.84
C ALA A 45 11.25 11.47 -1.59
N THR A 46 10.83 11.00 -0.42
CA THR A 46 11.08 11.66 0.87
C THR A 46 12.56 11.70 1.21
N PHE A 47 13.28 10.59 1.00
CA PHE A 47 14.74 10.58 1.13
C PHE A 47 15.38 11.59 0.17
N GLY A 48 15.03 11.55 -1.12
CA GLY A 48 15.59 12.45 -2.13
C GLY A 48 15.30 13.92 -1.83
N GLY A 49 14.09 14.24 -1.37
CA GLY A 49 13.68 15.60 -1.01
C GLY A 49 14.40 16.14 0.22
N THR A 50 14.49 15.34 1.29
CA THR A 50 15.24 15.74 2.50
C THR A 50 16.73 15.88 2.21
N TRP A 51 17.31 14.93 1.46
CA TRP A 51 18.70 14.98 1.00
C TRP A 51 19.00 16.23 0.17
N ALA A 52 18.17 16.54 -0.82
CA ALA A 52 18.32 17.76 -1.61
C ALA A 52 18.20 19.02 -0.73
N GLY A 53 17.27 19.02 0.24
CA GLY A 53 17.07 20.13 1.17
C GLY A 53 18.34 20.49 1.94
N TYR A 54 18.95 19.53 2.62
CA TYR A 54 20.15 19.80 3.40
C TYR A 54 21.44 19.91 2.56
N THR A 55 21.47 19.33 1.35
CA THR A 55 22.65 19.42 0.48
C THR A 55 22.72 20.75 -0.26
N TYR A 56 21.60 21.24 -0.80
CA TYR A 56 21.56 22.47 -1.61
C TYR A 56 21.15 23.71 -0.82
N TYR A 57 20.40 23.57 0.27
CA TYR A 57 19.92 24.69 1.08
C TYR A 57 20.22 24.52 2.59
N PRO A 58 21.49 24.26 2.97
CA PRO A 58 21.86 24.01 4.37
C PRO A 58 21.60 25.20 5.30
N TRP A 59 21.53 26.42 4.76
CA TRP A 59 21.20 27.64 5.51
C TRP A 59 19.76 27.67 6.02
N ALA A 60 18.84 26.96 5.35
CA ALA A 60 17.44 26.84 5.75
C ALA A 60 17.16 25.48 6.42
N TYR A 61 17.83 24.42 5.97
CA TYR A 61 17.61 23.05 6.41
C TYR A 61 18.93 22.40 6.83
N PRO A 62 19.37 22.58 8.09
CA PRO A 62 20.55 21.90 8.61
C PRO A 62 20.39 20.37 8.49
N THR A 63 21.47 19.64 8.24
CA THR A 63 21.45 18.17 8.05
C THR A 63 20.67 17.43 9.13
N ASN A 64 20.88 17.76 10.41
CA ASN A 64 20.17 17.14 11.52
C ASN A 64 18.64 17.30 11.41
N SER A 65 18.18 18.46 10.93
CA SER A 65 16.75 18.72 10.71
C SER A 65 16.20 17.89 9.55
N GLY A 66 16.97 17.71 8.47
CA GLY A 66 16.59 16.88 7.35
C GLY A 66 16.53 15.39 7.69
N HIS A 67 17.46 14.89 8.49
CA HIS A 67 17.42 13.52 9.01
C HIS A 67 16.23 13.30 9.92
N TYR A 68 15.96 14.23 10.83
CA TYR A 68 14.77 14.19 11.67
C TYR A 68 13.49 14.12 10.82
N ALA A 69 13.37 14.99 9.81
CA ALA A 69 12.22 14.99 8.91
C ALA A 69 12.08 13.65 8.16
N PHE A 70 13.17 13.09 7.63
CA PHE A 70 13.14 11.81 6.92
C PHE A 70 12.66 10.66 7.81
N ILE A 71 13.16 10.59 9.05
CA ILE A 71 12.74 9.58 10.04
C ILE A 71 11.24 9.71 10.35
N VAL A 72 10.78 10.93 10.65
CA VAL A 72 9.38 11.18 11.01
C VAL A 72 8.45 10.87 9.84
N LEU A 73 8.79 11.33 8.63
CA LEU A 73 7.98 11.06 7.44
C LEU A 73 7.95 9.57 7.09
N THR A 74 9.05 8.84 7.28
CA THR A 74 9.06 7.37 7.12
C THR A 74 8.03 6.70 8.03
N VAL A 75 7.91 7.14 9.29
CA VAL A 75 6.91 6.59 10.23
C VAL A 75 5.48 6.90 9.76
N ILE A 76 5.22 8.13 9.34
CA ILE A 76 3.90 8.55 8.85
C ILE A 76 3.50 7.75 7.61
N GLU A 77 4.42 7.62 6.65
CA GLU A 77 4.21 6.86 5.42
C GLU A 77 4.00 5.37 5.71
N ALA A 78 4.74 4.79 6.67
CA ALA A 78 4.59 3.38 7.05
C ALA A 78 3.21 3.09 7.67
N ILE A 79 2.71 4.01 8.51
CA ILE A 79 1.35 3.92 9.07
C ILE A 79 0.30 4.02 7.96
N GLY A 80 0.47 4.97 7.04
CA GLY A 80 -0.40 5.12 5.87
C GLY A 80 -0.41 3.88 4.98
N TYR A 81 0.76 3.30 4.71
CA TYR A 81 0.91 2.05 3.97
C TYR A 81 0.18 0.89 4.64
N LEU A 82 0.37 0.68 5.94
CA LEU A 82 -0.30 -0.36 6.70
C LEU A 82 -1.82 -0.21 6.62
N PHE A 83 -2.33 1.00 6.84
CA PHE A 83 -3.76 1.29 6.76
C PHE A 83 -4.32 1.01 5.35
N CYS A 84 -3.66 1.52 4.30
CA CYS A 84 -4.06 1.29 2.92
C CYS A 84 -4.11 -0.19 2.58
N VAL A 85 -3.11 -1.00 2.95
CA VAL A 85 -3.16 -2.44 2.68
C VAL A 85 -4.27 -3.12 3.48
N LYS A 86 -4.47 -2.75 4.75
CA LYS A 86 -5.47 -3.39 5.61
C LYS A 86 -6.89 -3.12 5.16
N VAL A 87 -7.23 -1.88 4.79
CA VAL A 87 -8.53 -1.53 4.21
C VAL A 87 -8.82 -2.35 2.95
N MET A 88 -7.80 -2.63 2.14
CA MET A 88 -7.95 -3.38 0.90
C MET A 88 -8.07 -4.90 1.10
N GLU A 89 -7.74 -5.38 2.31
CA GLU A 89 -7.95 -6.76 2.73
C GLU A 89 -9.28 -6.97 3.46
N GLU A 90 -10.00 -5.91 3.83
CA GLU A 90 -11.29 -6.02 4.53
C GLU A 90 -12.29 -6.87 3.74
N GLY A 91 -12.99 -7.76 4.45
CA GLY A 91 -13.92 -8.70 3.84
C GLY A 91 -13.27 -9.78 2.98
N SER A 92 -11.93 -9.87 2.93
CA SER A 92 -11.19 -10.88 2.17
C SER A 92 -10.53 -11.96 3.04
N LYS A 93 -10.11 -13.07 2.41
CA LYS A 93 -9.26 -14.11 3.04
C LYS A 93 -7.76 -13.88 2.80
N LYS A 94 -7.40 -12.74 2.19
CA LYS A 94 -6.01 -12.37 1.88
C LYS A 94 -5.27 -12.02 3.18
N ASN A 95 -3.98 -12.33 3.24
CA ASN A 95 -3.12 -11.98 4.35
C ASN A 95 -1.76 -11.52 3.84
N SER A 96 -1.55 -10.20 3.87
CA SER A 96 -0.34 -9.52 3.43
C SER A 96 0.60 -9.19 4.60
N ASN A 97 0.42 -9.78 5.79
CA ASN A 97 1.23 -9.45 6.97
C ASN A 97 2.73 -9.69 6.72
N GLY A 98 3.08 -10.74 5.98
CA GLY A 98 4.47 -11.06 5.65
C GLY A 98 5.13 -9.96 4.80
N ILE A 99 4.45 -9.50 3.74
CA ILE A 99 4.99 -8.43 2.89
C ILE A 99 4.99 -7.08 3.61
N ILE A 100 3.97 -6.77 4.41
CA ILE A 100 3.91 -5.55 5.21
C ILE A 100 5.09 -5.50 6.18
N ALA A 101 5.32 -6.59 6.92
CA ALA A 101 6.41 -6.68 7.89
C ALA A 101 7.78 -6.56 7.22
N ALA A 102 7.98 -7.26 6.10
CA ALA A 102 9.24 -7.19 5.35
C ALA A 102 9.51 -5.77 4.83
N VAL A 103 8.51 -5.11 4.27
CA VAL A 103 8.64 -3.78 3.67
C VAL A 103 8.87 -2.70 4.74
N ILE A 104 8.07 -2.70 5.82
CA ILE A 104 8.26 -1.75 6.94
C ILE A 104 9.60 -2.00 7.64
N GLY A 105 10.00 -3.26 7.84
CA GLY A 105 11.30 -3.59 8.40
C GLY A 105 12.44 -3.08 7.52
N ALA A 106 12.35 -3.28 6.20
CA ALA A 106 13.36 -2.82 5.26
C ALA A 106 13.47 -1.29 5.21
N THR A 107 12.36 -0.56 5.16
CA THR A 107 12.39 0.91 5.15
C THR A 107 12.83 1.48 6.49
N ALA A 108 12.50 0.87 7.62
CA ALA A 108 13.01 1.27 8.93
C ALA A 108 14.54 1.13 9.01
N VAL A 109 15.09 -0.04 8.64
CA VAL A 109 16.53 -0.27 8.59
C VAL A 109 17.22 0.67 7.59
N GLY A 110 16.65 0.80 6.39
CA GLY A 110 17.16 1.70 5.35
C GLY A 110 17.21 3.15 5.81
N THR A 111 16.17 3.61 6.52
CA THR A 111 16.09 4.98 7.05
C THR A 111 17.20 5.22 8.08
N VAL A 112 17.39 4.30 9.02
CA VAL A 112 18.48 4.41 10.02
C VAL A 112 19.84 4.44 9.33
N ILE A 113 20.09 3.53 8.39
CA ILE A 113 21.37 3.49 7.65
C ILE A 113 21.60 4.79 6.90
N LEU A 114 20.62 5.27 6.13
CA LEU A 114 20.76 6.51 5.37
C LEU A 114 20.97 7.73 6.27
N SER A 115 20.25 7.84 7.39
CA SER A 115 20.45 8.92 8.36
C SER A 115 21.80 8.84 9.09
N LEU A 116 22.41 7.65 9.19
CA LEU A 116 23.73 7.45 9.80
C LEU A 116 24.90 7.60 8.83
N TYR A 117 24.67 7.46 7.52
CA TYR A 117 25.75 7.43 6.51
C TYR A 117 25.61 8.43 5.33
N VAL A 118 24.61 9.31 5.31
CA VAL A 118 24.47 10.33 4.26
C VAL A 118 24.41 11.73 4.87
N GLY A 119 25.16 12.69 4.31
CA GLY A 119 25.12 14.10 4.73
C GLY A 119 25.90 14.39 6.01
N PHE A 120 27.23 14.43 5.96
CA PHE A 120 28.11 14.88 7.06
C PHE A 120 28.93 16.08 6.63
#